data_AF-A0AAD9KF66-F1
#
_entry.id   AF-A0AAD9KF66-F1
#
_cell.length_a   1.000
_cell.length_b   1.000
_cell.length_c   1.000
_cell.angle_alpha   90.00
_cell.angle_beta   90.00
_cell.angle_gamma   90.00
#
_symmetry.space_group_name_H-M   'P 1'
#
loop_
_entity.id
_entity.type
_entity.pdbx_description
1 polymer ?
#
loop_
_entity_poly.entity_id
_entity_poly.type
_entity_poly.pdbx_seq_one_letter_code
_entity_poly.pdbx_strand_id
1 'polypeptide(L)' 'MIDALYRVNGVLDDAIHWIIYGTRKNGMPVWDETADKLLMMESSQTTKRLLKSYTIQEISHRKVFLSEN' A
#
# COMPACT_ATOMS: atom_id res chain seq x y z
N MET A 1 -6.52 12.49 8.18
CA MET A 1 -5.27 13.03 7.60
C MET A 1 -4.09 12.09 7.82
N ILE A 2 -3.83 11.62 9.05
CA ILE A 2 -2.81 10.58 9.33
C ILE A 2 -3.12 9.25 8.61
N ASP A 3 -4.38 8.81 8.61
CA ASP A 3 -4.80 7.58 7.93
C ASP A 3 -4.54 7.60 6.41
N ALA A 4 -4.64 8.77 5.78
CA ALA A 4 -4.38 8.90 4.35
C ALA A 4 -2.91 8.70 3.99
N LEU A 5 -2.00 9.25 4.80
CA LEU A 5 -0.56 9.02 4.64
C LEU A 5 -0.21 7.57 4.91
N TYR A 6 -0.81 6.96 5.93
CA TYR A 6 -0.58 5.55 6.25
C TYR A 6 -0.96 4.62 5.08
N ARG A 7 -2.11 4.85 4.44
CA ARG A 7 -2.62 4.02 3.33
C ARG A 7 -1.86 4.18 2.00
N VAL A 8 -0.97 5.16 1.89
CA VAL A 8 -0.18 5.43 0.67
C VAL A 8 1.34 5.35 0.91
N ASN A 9 1.77 4.60 1.93
CA ASN A 9 3.19 4.44 2.27
C ASN A 9 3.90 5.77 2.62
N GLY A 10 3.18 6.71 3.22
CA GLY A 10 3.71 8.03 3.61
C GLY A 10 3.96 8.98 2.44
N VAL A 11 3.63 8.61 1.21
CA VAL A 11 3.85 9.46 0.02
C VAL A 11 2.83 10.60 0.00
N LEU A 12 3.28 11.81 0.33
CA LEU A 12 2.43 13.00 0.44
C LEU A 12 1.66 13.30 -0.87
N ASP A 13 2.33 13.19 -2.02
CA ASP A 13 1.72 13.39 -3.33
C ASP A 13 0.55 12.43 -3.58
N ASP A 14 0.72 11.15 -3.24
CA ASP A 14 -0.34 10.15 -3.38
C ASP A 14 -1.48 10.40 -2.39
N ALA A 15 -1.18 10.86 -1.16
CA ALA A 15 -2.20 11.18 -0.17
C ALA A 15 -3.06 12.36 -0.62
N ILE A 16 -2.43 13.44 -1.09
CA ILE A 16 -3.13 14.62 -1.60
C ILE A 16 -3.97 14.23 -2.82
N HIS A 17 -3.38 13.49 -3.76
CA HIS A 17 -4.09 13.06 -4.97
C HIS A 17 -5.28 12.16 -4.61
N TRP A 18 -5.12 11.24 -3.67
CA TRP A 18 -6.21 10.37 -3.22
C TRP A 18 -7.35 11.14 -2.54
N ILE A 19 -7.02 12.12 -1.70
CA ILE A 19 -8.03 12.97 -1.03
C ILE A 19 -8.84 13.78 -2.06
N ILE A 20 -8.19 14.30 -3.10
CA ILE A 20 -8.84 15.18 -4.09
C ILE A 20 -9.60 14.37 -5.14
N TYR A 21 -9.00 13.28 -5.64
CA TYR A 21 -9.48 12.57 -6.83
C TYR A 21 -9.98 11.14 -6.57
N GLY A 22 -9.88 10.65 -5.33
CA GLY A 22 -10.27 9.28 -4.97
C GLY A 22 -9.33 8.18 -5.47
N THR A 23 -8.23 8.55 -6.15
CA THR A 23 -7.22 7.63 -6.68
C THR A 23 -5.81 8.08 -6.34
N ARG A 24 -4.85 7.17 -6.27
CA ARG A 24 -3.43 7.53 -6.11
C ARG A 24 -2.84 8.03 -7.43
N LYS A 25 -1.84 8.90 -7.35
CA LYS A 25 -1.18 9.49 -8.52
C LYS A 25 -0.45 8.44 -9.36
N ASN A 26 0.10 7.41 -8.69
CA ASN A 26 0.75 6.28 -9.35
C ASN A 26 -0.21 5.22 -9.94
N GLY A 27 -1.53 5.42 -9.83
CA GLY A 27 -2.54 4.49 -10.34
C GLY A 27 -2.69 3.19 -9.55
N MET A 28 -1.93 2.99 -8.47
CA MET A 28 -2.06 1.82 -7.61
C MET A 28 -3.24 1.97 -6.64
N PRO A 29 -3.82 0.87 -6.15
CA PRO A 29 -4.78 0.95 -5.06
C PRO A 29 -4.12 1.45 -3.78
N VAL A 30 -4.92 2.03 -2.89
CA VAL A 30 -4.50 2.32 -1.51
C VAL A 30 -4.36 1.01 -0.73
N TRP A 31 -3.51 1.01 0.29
CA TRP A 31 -3.40 -0.12 1.20
C TRP A 31 -4.58 -0.15 2.17
N ASP A 32 -5.04 -1.35 2.49
CA ASP A 32 -6.05 -1.60 3.51
C ASP A 32 -5.55 -2.66 4.50
N GLU A 33 -6.28 -2.82 5.61
CA GLU A 33 -5.92 -3.78 6.66
C GLU A 33 -5.87 -5.23 6.15
N THR A 34 -6.61 -5.57 5.10
CA THR A 34 -6.63 -6.92 4.55
C THR A 34 -5.36 -7.19 3.76
N ALA A 35 -4.94 -6.24 2.92
CA ALA A 35 -3.69 -6.30 2.18
C ALA A 35 -2.49 -6.34 3.14
N ASP A 36 -2.52 -5.56 4.22
CA ASP A 36 -1.49 -5.58 5.26
C ASP A 36 -1.42 -6.92 5.98
N LYS A 37 -2.56 -7.51 6.36
CA LYS A 37 -2.61 -8.86 6.95
C LYS A 37 -2.04 -9.90 6.00
N LEU A 38 -2.41 -9.86 4.71
CA LEU A 38 -1.88 -10.78 3.70
C LEU A 38 -0.37 -10.64 3.53
N LEU A 39 0.15 -9.41 3.63
CA LEU A 39 1.58 -9.13 3.51
C LEU A 39 2.36 -9.73 4.68
N MET A 40 1.82 -9.65 5.91
CA MET A 40 2.41 -10.17 7.14
C MET A 40 2.42 -11.70 7.23
N MET A 41 1.56 -12.40 6.48
CA MET A 41 1.53 -13.87 6.48
C MET A 41 2.74 -14.51 5.77
N GLU A 42 3.52 -13.73 5.03
CA GLU A 42 4.79 -14.13 4.37
C GLU A 42 4.76 -15.43 3.55
N SER A 43 3.58 -15.84 3.08
CA SER A 43 3.41 -17.05 2.27
C SER A 43 3.57 -16.74 0.78
N SER A 44 3.98 -17.74 0.00
CA SER A 44 4.02 -17.63 -1.47
C SER A 44 2.63 -17.35 -2.05
N GLN A 45 1.57 -17.88 -1.44
CA GLN A 45 0.19 -17.72 -1.91
C GLN A 45 -0.35 -16.30 -1.65
N THR A 46 -0.06 -15.71 -0.48
CA THR A 46 -0.47 -14.34 -0.16
C THR A 46 0.31 -13.33 -0.99
N THR A 47 1.60 -13.55 -1.21
CA THR A 47 2.41 -12.73 -2.12
C THR A 47 1.86 -12.75 -3.55
N LYS A 48 1.52 -13.94 -4.08
CA LYS A 48 0.86 -14.06 -5.40
C LYS A 48 -0.47 -13.33 -5.47
N ARG A 49 -1.23 -13.29 -4.36
CA ARG A 49 -2.50 -12.56 -4.30
C ARG A 49 -2.29 -11.05 -4.33
N LEU A 50 -1.31 -10.54 -3.59
CA LEU A 50 -0.95 -9.11 -3.60
C LEU A 50 -0.44 -8.65 -4.96
N LEU A 51 0.34 -9.49 -5.65
CA LEU A 51 0.85 -9.21 -6.99
C LEU A 51 -0.22 -9.08 -8.08
N LYS A 52 -1.49 -9.43 -7.78
CA LYS A 52 -2.61 -9.14 -8.69
C LYS A 52 -3.04 -7.67 -8.67
N SER A 53 -2.75 -6.96 -7.59
CA SER A 53 -3.22 -5.60 -7.35
C SER A 53 -2.08 -4.59 -7.20
N TYR A 54 -0.88 -5.03 -6.82
CA TYR A 54 0.27 -4.18 -6.54
C TYR A 54 1.50 -4.68 -7.31
N THR A 55 2.39 -3.75 -7.66
CA THR A 55 3.70 -4.11 -8.21
C THR A 55 4.62 -4.66 -7.12
N ILE A 56 5.69 -5.38 -7.52
CA ILE A 56 6.72 -5.85 -6.59
C ILE A 56 7.32 -4.68 -5.81
N GLN A 57 7.58 -3.56 -6.49
CA GLN A 57 8.13 -2.36 -5.86
C GLN A 57 7.21 -1.82 -4.76
N GLU A 58 5.90 -1.75 -5.03
CA GLU A 58 4.91 -1.25 -4.09
C GLU A 58 4.77 -2.16 -2.86
N ILE A 59 4.84 -3.48 -3.05
CA ILE A 59 4.87 -4.47 -1.98
C ILE A 59 6.13 -4.31 -1.12
N SER A 60 7.30 -4.14 -1.75
CA SER A 60 8.56 -3.93 -1.04
C SER A 60 8.54 -2.64 -0.22
N HIS A 61 8.05 -1.53 -0.80
CA HIS A 61 7.90 -0.27 -0.07
C HIS A 61 6.96 -0.42 1.13
N ARG A 62 5.84 -1.13 0.97
CA ARG A 62 4.92 -1.39 2.07
C ARG A 62 5.57 -2.18 3.20
N LYS A 63 6.35 -3.22 2.88
CA LYS A 63 7.06 -4.01 3.89
C LYS A 63 8.01 -3.15 4.72
N VAL A 64 8.81 -2.32 4.07
CA VAL A 64 9.73 -1.40 4.76
C VAL A 64 8.95 -0.42 5.63
N PHE A 65 7.90 0.21 5.08
CA PHE A 65 7.07 1.17 5.80
C PHE A 65 6.45 0.60 7.09
N LEU A 66 5.90 -0.63 7.03
CA LEU A 66 5.31 -1.31 8.19
C LEU A 66 6.36 -1.83 9.20
N SER A 67 7.63 -1.91 8.82
CA SER A 67 8.71 -2.26 9.76
C SER A 67 9.23 -1.06 10.54
N GLU A 68 9.03 0.15 10.00
CA GLU A 68 9.48 1.40 10.59
C GLU A 68 8.36 2.12 11.39
N ASN A 69 7.10 1.69 11.25
CA ASN A 69 5.89 2.28 11.85
C ASN A 69 4.93 1.21 12.35
#